data_AF-A0A1B6J8M7-F1
#
_entry.id   AF-A0A1B6J8M7-F1
#
_cell.length_a   1.000
_cell.length_b   1.000
_cell.length_c   1.000
_cell.angle_alpha   90.00
_cell.angle_beta   90.00
_cell.angle_gamma   90.00
#
_symmetry.space_group_name_H-M   'P 1'
#
loop_
_entity.id
_entity.type
_entity.pdbx_description
1 polymer ?
#
loop_
_entity_poly.entity_id
_entity_poly.type
_entity_poly.pdbx_seq_one_letter_code
_entity_poly.pdbx_strand_id
1 'polypeptide(L)'
;DLGNKSFVSASNFMIIKFSTDGSVEKKGFRASWKTEPQTCGGNLRATPQPQTLKSPGYPQNYPGGLECLYILTAQQGRIITLEIQDLDLEKNRDYILIRDGNSPKSPPIARLTGKIEDNPRVIMSTE
;
A
#
# COMPACT_ATOMS: atom_id res chain seq x y z
N ASP A 1 -11.75 -15.86 -21.05
CA ASP A 1 -11.03 -16.99 -20.47
C ASP A 1 -10.03 -16.44 -19.45
N LEU A 2 -10.38 -16.49 -18.15
CA LEU A 2 -9.56 -15.94 -17.06
C LEU A 2 -8.64 -17.03 -16.51
N GLY A 3 -7.80 -17.60 -17.39
CA GLY A 3 -6.87 -18.68 -17.04
C GLY A 3 -6.17 -18.43 -15.70
N ASN A 4 -6.16 -19.45 -14.83
CA ASN A 4 -5.54 -19.54 -13.50
C ASN A 4 -4.87 -18.25 -12.97
N LYS A 5 -5.65 -17.19 -12.73
CA LYS A 5 -5.14 -15.95 -12.15
C LYS A 5 -5.42 -15.98 -10.65
N SER A 6 -4.36 -16.07 -9.84
CA SER A 6 -4.43 -15.89 -8.39
C SER A 6 -4.41 -14.40 -8.04
N PHE A 7 -5.10 -14.04 -6.96
CA PHE A 7 -5.07 -12.70 -6.38
C PHE A 7 -4.37 -12.77 -5.02
N VAL A 8 -3.42 -11.88 -4.78
CA VAL A 8 -2.70 -11.78 -3.50
C VAL A 8 -3.10 -10.46 -2.85
N SER A 9 -3.48 -10.50 -1.57
CA SER A 9 -3.82 -9.30 -0.82
C SER A 9 -2.57 -8.50 -0.45
N ALA A 10 -2.71 -7.17 -0.41
CA ALA A 10 -1.67 -6.26 0.08
C ALA A 10 -1.42 -6.35 1.60
N SER A 11 -2.33 -7.00 2.34
CA SER A 11 -2.26 -7.17 3.79
C SER A 11 -2.81 -8.55 4.21
N ASN A 12 -2.92 -8.79 5.52
CA ASN A 12 -3.52 -9.99 6.09
C ASN A 12 -5.06 -10.02 6.01
N PHE A 13 -5.68 -9.08 5.28
CA PHE A 13 -7.12 -8.99 5.08
C PHE A 13 -7.48 -9.04 3.58
N MET A 14 -8.55 -9.79 3.25
CA MET A 14 -9.20 -9.79 1.95
C MET A 14 -10.72 -9.88 2.16
N ILE A 15 -11.49 -9.06 1.43
CA ILE A 15 -12.96 -9.08 1.49
C ILE A 15 -13.48 -9.65 0.17
N ILE A 16 -14.32 -10.68 0.26
CA ILE A 16 -15.06 -11.24 -0.87
C ILE A 16 -16.53 -10.89 -0.67
N LYS A 17 -17.12 -10.15 -1.62
CA LYS A 17 -18.56 -9.84 -1.64
C LYS A 17 -19.22 -10.61 -2.79
N PHE A 18 -20.08 -11.56 -2.44
CA PHE A 18 -21.01 -12.18 -3.38
C PHE A 18 -22.39 -11.53 -3.21
N SER A 19 -23.02 -11.14 -4.31
CA SER A 19 -24.30 -10.43 -4.31
C SER A 19 -25.20 -11.02 -5.39
N THR A 20 -26.46 -11.28 -5.06
CA THR A 20 -27.50 -11.75 -5.98
C THR A 20 -28.66 -10.76 -5.99
N ASP A 21 -29.56 -10.89 -6.96
CA ASP A 21 -30.85 -10.21 -6.98
C ASP A 21 -31.99 -11.16 -6.55
N GLY A 22 -33.24 -10.71 -6.64
CA GLY A 22 -34.42 -11.51 -6.29
C GLY A 22 -34.95 -12.38 -7.43
N SER A 23 -34.12 -12.67 -8.43
CA SER A 23 -34.50 -13.42 -9.63
C SER A 23 -33.59 -14.65 -9.82
N VAL A 24 -33.57 -15.20 -11.03
CA VAL A 24 -32.91 -16.47 -11.44
C VAL A 24 -31.55 -16.73 -10.78
N GLU A 25 -31.41 -17.91 -10.16
CA GLU A 25 -30.17 -18.39 -9.56
C GLU A 25 -29.36 -19.32 -10.49
N LYS A 26 -28.06 -19.46 -10.21
CA LYS A 26 -27.10 -20.32 -10.93
C LYS A 26 -26.12 -21.00 -9.95
N LYS A 27 -25.20 -21.81 -10.49
CA LYS A 27 -24.25 -22.65 -9.73
C LYS A 27 -23.34 -21.90 -8.72
N GLY A 28 -23.16 -20.58 -8.86
CA GLY A 28 -22.29 -19.82 -7.99
C GLY A 28 -20.80 -20.05 -8.28
N PHE A 29 -19.96 -20.00 -7.24
CA PHE A 29 -18.49 -20.09 -7.36
C PHE A 29 -17.88 -21.08 -6.34
N ARG A 30 -16.68 -21.57 -6.65
CA ARG A 30 -15.82 -22.31 -5.73
C ARG A 30 -14.44 -21.65 -5.73
N ALA A 31 -13.90 -21.37 -4.55
CA ALA A 31 -12.59 -20.78 -4.38
C ALA A 31 -11.79 -21.53 -3.32
N SER A 32 -10.46 -21.49 -3.46
CA SER A 32 -9.50 -21.94 -2.46
C SER A 32 -8.56 -20.77 -2.17
N TRP A 33 -8.09 -20.66 -0.92
CA TRP A 33 -7.14 -19.64 -0.51
C TRP A 33 -5.98 -20.28 0.27
N LYS A 34 -4.84 -19.58 0.28
CA LYS A 34 -3.67 -19.91 1.09
C LYS A 34 -2.96 -18.62 1.48
N THR A 35 -2.14 -18.68 2.53
CA THR A 35 -1.23 -17.59 2.87
C THR A 35 -0.01 -17.62 1.96
N GLU A 36 0.45 -16.45 1.55
CA GLU A 36 1.76 -16.26 0.92
C GLU A 36 2.64 -15.40 1.85
N PRO A 37 3.97 -15.56 1.83
CA PRO A 37 4.86 -14.67 2.56
C PRO A 37 4.63 -13.22 2.11
N GLN A 38 4.48 -12.33 3.09
CA GLN A 38 4.35 -10.91 2.81
C GLN A 38 5.70 -10.37 2.32
N THR A 39 5.76 -9.92 1.06
CA THR A 39 7.00 -9.40 0.45
C THR A 39 7.22 -7.91 0.74
N CYS A 40 6.17 -7.18 1.11
CA CYS A 40 6.20 -5.76 1.43
C CYS A 40 5.00 -5.30 2.26
N GLY A 41 5.01 -4.07 2.76
CA GLY A 41 3.98 -3.55 3.65
C GLY A 41 4.22 -3.86 5.13
N GLY A 42 3.25 -3.53 5.97
CA GLY A 42 3.25 -3.87 7.40
C GLY A 42 2.89 -2.69 8.30
N ASN A 43 2.67 -3.01 9.58
CA ASN A 43 2.41 -2.01 10.62
C ASN A 43 3.72 -1.68 11.31
N LEU A 44 4.18 -0.44 11.16
CA LEU A 44 5.42 0.05 11.73
C LEU A 44 5.11 1.07 12.83
N ARG A 45 5.85 0.98 13.93
CA ARG A 45 5.79 1.98 15.00
C ARG A 45 6.91 2.97 14.79
N ALA A 46 6.54 4.22 14.58
CA ALA A 46 7.48 5.34 14.50
C ALA A 46 8.09 5.60 15.88
N THR A 47 9.40 5.79 15.93
CA THR A 47 10.12 6.19 17.14
C THR A 47 10.78 7.57 16.95
N PRO A 48 11.32 8.20 18.00
CA PRO A 48 12.12 9.42 17.86
C PRO A 48 13.40 9.26 17.03
N GLN A 49 13.86 8.03 16.83
CA GLN A 49 15.03 7.73 16.02
C GLN A 49 14.62 7.57 14.55
N PRO A 50 15.41 8.06 13.59
CA PRO A 50 15.15 7.83 12.18
C PRO A 50 15.06 6.34 11.85
N GLN A 51 14.00 5.95 11.16
CA GLN A 51 13.78 4.60 10.65
C GLN A 51 13.61 4.67 9.13
N THR A 52 14.17 3.71 8.41
CA THR A 52 14.16 3.71 6.94
C THR A 52 13.15 2.71 6.39
N LEU A 53 12.35 3.16 5.44
CA LEU A 53 11.49 2.33 4.59
C LEU A 53 12.12 2.20 3.20
N LYS A 54 12.09 1.00 2.62
CA LYS A 54 12.59 0.76 1.26
C LYS A 54 11.57 -0.04 0.46
N SER A 55 11.52 0.20 -0.85
CA SER A 55 10.77 -0.64 -1.78
C SER A 55 11.39 -2.04 -1.86
N PRO A 56 10.59 -3.07 -2.19
CA PRO A 56 11.13 -4.41 -2.45
C PRO A 56 12.18 -4.38 -3.57
N GLY A 57 13.32 -5.00 -3.33
CA GLY A 57 14.42 -5.05 -4.29
C GLY A 57 15.44 -3.91 -4.17
N TYR A 58 15.14 -2.84 -3.43
CA TYR A 58 16.04 -1.69 -3.30
C TYR A 58 17.46 -2.10 -2.85
N PRO A 59 18.55 -1.62 -3.49
CA PRO A 59 18.59 -0.53 -4.47
C PRO A 59 18.36 -0.94 -5.94
N GLN A 60 18.01 -2.20 -6.20
CA GLN A 60 17.62 -2.66 -7.54
C GLN A 60 16.17 -2.27 -7.85
N ASN A 61 15.77 -2.45 -9.11
CA ASN A 61 14.41 -2.16 -9.57
C ASN A 61 13.37 -2.93 -8.75
N TYR A 62 12.25 -2.26 -8.46
CA TYR A 62 11.11 -2.89 -7.81
C TYR A 62 10.41 -3.89 -8.77
N PRO A 63 9.87 -5.01 -8.24
CA PRO A 63 8.99 -5.89 -9.02
C PRO A 63 7.74 -5.16 -9.53
N GLY A 64 7.29 -5.49 -10.74
CA GLY A 64 6.04 -4.97 -11.28
C GLY A 64 4.79 -5.54 -10.60
N GLY A 65 3.70 -4.77 -10.57
CA GLY A 65 2.40 -5.22 -10.07
C GLY A 65 2.31 -5.34 -8.54
N LEU A 66 3.17 -4.62 -7.81
CA LEU A 66 3.15 -4.59 -6.36
C LEU A 66 2.04 -3.70 -5.81
N GLU A 67 1.39 -4.16 -4.74
CA GLU A 67 0.49 -3.36 -3.92
C GLU A 67 0.92 -3.50 -2.45
N CYS A 68 1.68 -2.52 -1.96
CA CYS A 68 2.25 -2.52 -0.61
C CYS A 68 1.50 -1.51 0.28
N LEU A 69 1.01 -1.97 1.44
CA LEU A 69 0.40 -1.09 2.44
C LEU A 69 1.28 -1.00 3.69
N TYR A 70 1.78 0.21 3.99
CA TYR A 70 2.51 0.51 5.22
C TYR A 70 1.64 1.39 6.11
N ILE A 71 1.42 0.97 7.35
CA ILE A 71 0.71 1.76 8.36
C ILE A 71 1.74 2.20 9.40
N LEU A 72 2.12 3.46 9.35
CA LEU A 72 3.01 4.06 10.34
C LEU A 72 2.15 4.57 11.52
N THR A 73 2.49 4.17 12.73
CA THR A 73 1.80 4.59 13.96
C THR A 73 2.77 5.29 14.89
N ALA A 74 2.39 6.49 15.37
CA ALA A 74 3.14 7.22 16.39
C ALA A 74 2.46 7.08 17.76
N GLN A 75 3.21 7.41 18.82
CA GLN A 75 2.62 7.60 20.14
C GLN A 75 1.67 8.81 20.13
N GLN A 76 0.62 8.76 20.94
CA GLN A 76 -0.31 9.88 21.10
C GLN A 76 0.44 11.20 21.44
N GLY A 77 0.03 12.30 20.79
CA GLY A 77 0.68 13.61 20.92
C GLY A 77 1.96 13.75 20.10
N ARG A 78 2.19 12.88 19.11
CA ARG A 78 3.30 12.98 18.16
C ARG A 78 2.80 12.81 16.74
N ILE A 79 3.38 13.62 15.85
CA ILE A 79 3.19 13.53 14.40
C ILE A 79 4.34 12.74 13.76
N ILE A 80 4.10 12.25 12.55
CA ILE A 80 5.09 11.53 11.73
C ILE A 80 5.58 12.46 10.64
N THR A 81 6.90 12.65 10.57
CA THR A 81 7.57 13.29 9.44
C THR A 81 8.20 12.22 8.57
N LEU A 82 7.80 12.16 7.30
CA LEU A 82 8.39 11.31 6.28
C LEU A 82 9.30 12.15 5.38
N GLU A 83 10.58 11.80 5.35
CA GLU A 83 11.56 12.37 4.43
C GLU A 83 11.86 11.38 3.29
N ILE A 84 11.67 11.82 2.05
CA ILE A 84 12.00 11.06 0.86
C ILE A 84 13.47 11.31 0.54
N GLN A 85 14.29 10.28 0.77
CA GLN A 85 15.74 10.33 0.56
C GLN A 85 16.13 9.99 -0.89
N ASP A 86 15.34 9.13 -1.53
CA ASP A 86 15.55 8.64 -2.90
C ASP A 86 14.17 8.25 -3.50
N LEU A 87 13.99 8.50 -4.80
CA LEU A 87 12.76 8.18 -5.51
C LEU A 87 13.04 8.07 -7.02
N ASP A 88 12.76 6.90 -7.57
CA ASP A 88 12.76 6.64 -9.01
C ASP A 88 11.64 5.63 -9.33
N LEU A 89 10.53 6.13 -9.88
CA LEU A 89 9.34 5.35 -10.24
C LEU A 89 8.94 5.63 -11.69
N GLU A 90 8.20 4.73 -12.33
CA GLU A 90 7.58 5.02 -13.64
C GLU A 90 6.61 6.21 -13.52
N LYS A 91 6.97 7.33 -14.15
CA LYS A 91 6.23 8.60 -14.05
C LYS A 91 4.77 8.43 -14.49
N ASN A 92 3.85 8.88 -13.62
CA ASN A 92 2.39 8.83 -13.77
C ASN A 92 1.74 7.43 -13.75
N ARG A 93 2.53 6.35 -13.73
CA ARG A 93 2.01 4.97 -13.64
C ARG A 93 2.13 4.45 -12.23
N ASP A 94 3.36 4.44 -11.71
CA ASP A 94 3.68 3.94 -10.39
C ASP A 94 3.76 5.10 -9.40
N TYR A 95 3.28 4.86 -8.18
CA TYR A 95 3.20 5.92 -7.19
C TYR A 95 3.25 5.43 -5.75
N ILE A 96 3.68 6.34 -4.86
CA ILE A 96 3.48 6.24 -3.42
C ILE A 96 2.33 7.18 -3.06
N LEU A 97 1.25 6.64 -2.50
CA LEU A 97 0.13 7.44 -2.00
C LEU A 97 0.21 7.55 -0.48
N ILE A 98 0.39 8.77 0.01
CA ILE A 98 0.50 9.07 1.43
C ILE A 98 -0.83 9.66 1.88
N ARG A 99 -1.39 9.11 2.95
CA ARG A 99 -2.68 9.53 3.53
C ARG A 99 -2.53 9.89 4.99
N ASP A 100 -3.39 10.78 5.46
CA ASP A 100 -3.41 11.22 6.85
C ASP A 100 -4.35 10.37 7.70
N GLY A 101 -3.79 9.44 8.46
CA GLY A 101 -4.51 8.48 9.29
C GLY A 101 -4.34 7.03 8.84
N ASN A 102 -5.03 6.13 9.54
CA ASN A 102 -4.79 4.68 9.47
C ASN A 102 -5.80 3.91 8.58
N SER A 103 -6.55 4.61 7.74
CA SER A 103 -7.62 4.03 6.91
C SER A 103 -7.39 4.30 5.43
N PRO A 104 -7.74 3.36 4.52
CA PRO A 104 -7.75 3.65 3.08
C PRO A 104 -8.63 4.84 2.68
N LYS A 105 -9.59 5.23 3.54
CA LYS A 105 -10.47 6.39 3.34
C LYS A 105 -9.91 7.71 3.89
N SER A 106 -8.77 7.66 4.60
CA SER A 106 -8.10 8.86 5.10
C SER A 106 -7.77 9.86 3.98
N PRO A 107 -7.83 11.17 4.21
CA PRO A 107 -7.49 12.17 3.19
C PRO A 107 -6.08 11.96 2.62
N PRO A 108 -5.87 12.09 1.29
CA PRO A 108 -4.52 12.02 0.72
C PRO A 108 -3.75 13.30 1.03
N ILE A 109 -2.51 13.16 1.49
CA ILE A 109 -1.57 14.27 1.71
C ILE A 109 -0.74 14.49 0.44
N ALA A 110 -0.20 13.41 -0.12
CA ALA A 110 0.67 13.47 -1.28
C ALA A 110 0.56 12.20 -2.14
N ARG A 111 0.79 12.36 -3.44
CA ARG A 111 0.99 11.26 -4.38
C ARG A 111 2.30 11.48 -5.10
N LEU A 112 3.29 10.63 -4.83
CA LEU A 112 4.63 10.75 -5.39
C LEU A 112 4.79 9.83 -6.59
N THR A 113 5.43 10.30 -7.67
CA THR A 113 5.68 9.53 -8.90
C THR A 113 6.89 10.08 -9.65
N GLY A 114 7.51 9.33 -10.56
CA GLY A 114 8.70 9.80 -11.26
C GLY A 114 9.89 9.90 -10.30
N LYS A 115 10.67 10.98 -10.43
CA LYS A 115 11.91 11.17 -9.68
C LYS A 115 11.77 12.13 -8.50
N ILE A 116 12.72 12.10 -7.57
CA ILE A 116 12.69 12.94 -6.37
C ILE A 116 12.55 14.45 -6.67
N GLU A 117 13.13 14.94 -7.76
CA GLU A 117 13.05 16.34 -8.19
C GLU A 117 11.63 16.81 -8.57
N ASP A 118 10.73 15.89 -8.92
CA ASP A 118 9.35 16.20 -9.28
C ASP A 118 8.42 16.27 -8.05
N ASN A 119 8.94 16.01 -6.84
CA ASN A 119 8.13 15.66 -5.67
C ASN A 119 8.53 16.42 -4.38
N PRO A 120 7.61 16.60 -3.41
CA PRO A 120 7.96 17.11 -2.09
C PRO A 120 8.90 16.14 -1.36
N ARG A 121 9.96 16.68 -0.76
CA ARG A 121 10.94 15.89 0.00
C ARG A 121 10.49 15.55 1.41
N VAL A 122 9.68 16.40 2.02
CA VAL A 122 9.22 16.24 3.40
C VAL A 122 7.69 16.27 3.40
N ILE A 123 7.09 15.24 3.97
CA ILE A 123 5.65 15.13 4.21
C ILE A 123 5.42 14.93 5.70
N MET A 124 4.46 15.64 6.29
CA MET A 124 4.12 15.53 7.71
C MET A 124 2.67 15.09 7.84
N SER A 125 2.39 14.19 8.79
CA SER A 125 1.01 13.92 9.21
C SER A 125 0.46 15.11 10.00
N THR A 126 -0.87 15.24 10.02
CA THR A 126 -1.56 16.20 10.89
C THR A 126 -2.19 15.48 12.09
N GLU A 127 -2.50 16.23 13.15
CA GLU A 127 -3.29 15.73 14.28
C GLU A 127 -4.79 15.86 14.00
#